data_AF-A0A6V8MZ98-F1
#
_entry.id   AF-A0A6V8MZ98-F1
#
_cell.length_a   1.000
_cell.length_b   1.000
_cell.length_c   1.000
_cell.angle_alpha   90.00
_cell.angle_beta   90.00
_cell.angle_gamma   90.00
#
_symmetry.space_group_name_H-M   'P 1'
#
loop_
_entity.id
_entity.type
_entity.pdbx_description
1 polymer ?
#
loop_
_entity_poly.entity_id
_entity_poly.type
_entity_poly.pdbx_seq_one_letter_code
_entity_poly.pdbx_strand_id
1 'polypeptide(L)' 'MEEKEDSHNCKKHPCPDCSFCQWCSDDRCRMCRGKQCSRKKLSSAEQIALYEALNQKKPA' A
#
# COMPACT_ATOMS: atom_id res chain seq x y z
N MET A 1 35.25 -1.67 13.92
CA MET A 1 34.84 -1.23 12.57
C MET A 1 33.42 -1.72 12.38
N GLU A 2 32.52 -0.83 11.98
CA GLU A 2 31.08 -1.03 11.95
C GLU A 2 30.69 -2.14 10.95
N GLU A 3 30.25 -3.29 11.45
CA GLU A 3 29.58 -4.30 10.64
C GLU A 3 28.09 -3.94 10.56
N LYS A 4 27.72 -3.19 9.51
CA LYS A 4 26.34 -3.05 9.08
C LYS A 4 26.14 -3.85 7.79
N GLU A 5 26.08 -5.17 7.93
CA GLU A 5 25.51 -6.01 6.88
C GLU A 5 23.98 -5.96 6.99
N ASP A 6 23.41 -5.01 6.24
CA ASP A 6 21.99 -4.97 5.97
C ASP A 6 21.68 -6.13 5.00
N SER A 7 21.58 -7.34 5.54
CA SER A 7 21.18 -8.56 4.82
C SER A 7 19.70 -8.54 4.39
N HIS A 8 19.15 -7.36 4.11
CA HIS A 8 17.77 -7.20 3.72
C HIS A 8 17.62 -7.39 2.21
N ASN A 9 17.25 -8.64 1.90
CA ASN A 9 16.17 -8.97 0.97
C ASN A 9 16.63 -9.07 -0.50
N CYS A 10 16.93 -10.30 -0.93
CA CYS A 10 17.04 -10.69 -2.34
C CYS A 10 15.71 -10.47 -3.08
N LYS A 11 15.35 -9.20 -3.29
CA LYS A 11 14.20 -8.79 -4.08
C LYS A 11 14.63 -8.64 -5.52
N LYS A 12 13.81 -9.16 -6.44
CA LYS A 12 13.95 -8.92 -7.88
C LYS A 12 13.98 -7.41 -8.23
N HIS A 13 13.29 -6.59 -7.45
CA HIS A 13 13.21 -5.13 -7.63
C HIS A 13 13.22 -4.40 -6.27
N PRO A 14 13.63 -3.12 -6.22
CA PRO A 14 13.61 -2.30 -5.01
C PRO A 14 12.19 -1.79 -4.69
N CYS A 15 11.21 -2.71 -4.58
CA CYS A 15 9.83 -2.34 -4.34
C CYS A 15 9.51 -2.29 -2.83
N PRO A 16 8.87 -1.20 -2.36
CA PRO A 16 8.57 -0.99 -0.94
C PRO A 16 7.49 -1.97 -0.44
N ASP A 17 6.51 -2.30 -1.28
CA ASP A 17 5.38 -3.17 -0.92
C ASP A 17 5.69 -4.67 -1.00
N CYS A 18 6.89 -5.06 -1.44
CA CYS A 18 7.28 -6.45 -1.49
C CYS A 18 7.97 -6.84 -0.18
N SER A 19 7.22 -7.44 0.75
CA SER A 19 7.77 -7.93 2.01
C SER A 19 8.53 -9.26 1.84
N PHE A 20 8.08 -10.11 0.92
CA PHE A 20 8.70 -11.41 0.61
C PHE A 20 8.76 -11.62 -0.91
N CYS A 21 9.94 -11.54 -1.50
CA CYS A 21 10.09 -11.72 -2.95
C CYS A 21 10.09 -13.21 -3.32
N GLN A 22 9.08 -13.63 -4.08
CA GLN A 22 8.97 -15.00 -4.60
C GLN A 22 9.47 -15.14 -6.05
N TRP A 23 10.15 -14.12 -6.59
CA TRP A 23 10.65 -14.14 -7.98
C TRP A 23 9.57 -14.41 -9.03
N CYS A 24 8.37 -13.87 -8.81
CA CYS A 24 7.24 -14.02 -9.72
C CYS A 24 7.47 -13.33 -11.08
N SER A 25 6.60 -13.65 -12.04
CA SER A 25 6.56 -12.98 -13.34
C SER A 25 6.31 -11.48 -13.20
N ASP A 26 6.68 -10.70 -14.22
CA ASP A 26 6.54 -9.24 -14.18
C ASP A 26 5.10 -8.78 -14.00
N ASP A 27 4.12 -9.46 -14.60
CA ASP A 27 2.70 -9.13 -14.42
C ASP A 27 2.26 -9.25 -12.95
N ARG A 28 2.68 -10.31 -12.25
CA ARG A 28 2.40 -10.48 -10.82
C ARG A 28 3.20 -9.48 -9.99
N CYS A 29 4.45 -9.20 -10.38
CA CYS A 29 5.29 -8.23 -9.69
C CYS A 29 4.74 -6.79 -9.79
N ARG A 30 4.10 -6.44 -10.92
CA ARG A 30 3.40 -5.15 -11.10
C ARG A 30 2.27 -4.96 -10.10
N MET A 31 1.64 -6.02 -9.59
CA MET A 31 0.63 -5.87 -8.53
C MET A 31 1.24 -5.43 -7.20
N CYS A 32 2.44 -5.92 -6.87
CA CYS A 32 3.21 -5.44 -5.72
C CYS A 32 3.71 -4.02 -5.96
N ARG A 33 4.26 -3.73 -7.14
CA ARG A 33 4.86 -2.43 -7.48
C ARG A 33 3.86 -1.31 -7.76
N GLY A 34 2.67 -1.67 -8.26
CA GLY A 34 1.69 -0.75 -8.82
C GLY A 34 0.77 -0.11 -7.79
N LYS A 35 0.87 -0.51 -6.52
CA LYS A 35 0.17 0.17 -5.43
C LYS A 35 1.00 1.35 -4.94
N GLN A 36 1.10 2.39 -5.77
CA GLN A 36 1.09 3.76 -5.24
C GLN A 36 -0.31 4.06 -4.66
N CYS A 37 -0.79 3.22 -3.74
CA CYS A 37 -1.98 3.48 -2.96
C CYS A 37 -1.53 4.22 -1.71
N SER A 38 -0.88 5.37 -1.91
CA SER A 38 -0.70 6.39 -0.87
C SER A 38 -2.02 7.10 -0.55
N ARG A 39 -3.17 6.56 -0.98
CA ARG A 39 -4.43 6.91 -0.35
C ARG A 39 -4.34 6.43 1.08
N LYS A 40 -4.08 7.37 2.00
CA LYS A 40 -4.25 7.16 3.43
C LYS A 40 -5.54 6.37 3.62
N LYS A 41 -5.41 5.20 4.25
CA LYS A 41 -6.60 4.49 4.74
C LYS A 41 -7.27 5.43 5.72
N LEU A 42 -8.52 5.79 5.46
CA LEU A 42 -9.32 6.57 6.39
C LEU A 42 -9.44 5.75 7.68
N SER A 43 -9.35 6.43 8.82
CA SER A 43 -9.82 5.88 10.09
C SER A 43 -11.30 5.54 10.01
N SER A 44 -11.77 4.68 10.92
CA SER A 44 -13.19 4.34 11.00
C SER A 44 -14.08 5.58 11.13
N ALA A 45 -13.63 6.59 11.89
CA ALA A 45 -14.35 7.85 12.07
C ALA A 45 -14.41 8.66 10.76
N GLU A 46 -13.29 8.80 10.05
CA GLU A 46 -13.26 9.48 8.75
C GLU A 46 -14.11 8.78 7.70
N GLN A 47 -14.16 7.45 7.72
CA GLN A 47 -15.00 6.67 6.81
C GLN A 47 -16.49 6.88 7.08
N ILE A 48 -16.89 6.93 8.36
CA ILE A 48 -18.28 7.24 8.77
C ILE A 48 -18.67 8.64 8.33
N ALA A 49 -17.84 9.65 8.62
CA ALA A 49 -18.11 11.03 8.25
C ALA A 49 -18.24 11.22 6.73
N LEU A 50 -17.38 10.56 5.94
CA LEU A 50 -17.47 10.58 4.48
C LEU A 50 -18.77 9.95 3.99
N TYR A 51 -19.17 8.81 4.57
CA TYR A 51 -20.43 8.16 4.23
C TYR A 51 -21.63 9.07 4.52
N GLU A 52 -21.68 9.68 5.70
CA GLU A 52 -22.75 10.60 6.07
C GLU A 52 -22.83 11.79 5.11
N ALA A 53 -21.70 12.44 4.81
CA ALA A 53 -21.65 13.57 3.88
C ALA A 53 -22.16 13.22 2.48
N LEU A 54 -21.79 12.04 1.95
CA LEU A 54 -22.25 11.57 0.64
C LEU A 54 -23.74 11.22 0.62
N ASN A 55 -24.29 10.80 1.77
CA ASN A 55 -25.68 10.31 1.89
C ASN A 55 -26.62 11.30 2.56
N GLN A 56 -26.17 12.52 2.87
CA GLN A 56 -27.05 13.59 3.33
C GLN A 56 -28.05 13.91 2.22
N LYS A 57 -29.28 13.42 2.38
CA LYS A 57 -30.40 13.77 1.52
C LYS A 57 -30.62 15.27 1.64
N LYS A 58 -30.65 15.98 0.50
CA LYS A 58 -31.13 17.36 0.49
C LYS A 58 -32.54 17.38 1.12
N PRO A 59 -32.81 18.26 2.09
CA PRO A 59 -34.18 18.46 2.55
C PRO A 59 -35.02 18.92 1.35
N ALA A 60 -36.24 18.38 1.29
CA ALA A 60 -37.22 18.68 0.23
C ALA A 60 -37.61 20.16 0.21
#